data_AF-A0A3G8ZL72-F1
#
_entry.id   AF-A0A3G8ZL72-F1
#
_cell.length_a   1.000
_cell.length_b   1.000
_cell.length_c   1.000
_cell.angle_alpha   90.00
_cell.angle_beta   90.00
_cell.angle_gamma   90.00
#
_symmetry.space_group_name_H-M   'P 1'
#
loop_
_entity.id
_entity.type
_entity.pdbx_description
1 polymer ?
#
loop_
_entity_poly.entity_id
_entity_poly.type
_entity_poly.pdbx_seq_one_letter_code
_entity_poly.pdbx_strand_id
1 'polypeptide(L)'
;MTEPGSAYFSSLSISFDAPGEGRLDAAPEWLTAADTDRSDVGLASIRTRIVDPVVSSLLSPQELQGLLVYRDGREVWVHLESRDDSVSIFLHSADLQPEYAEAAAMAQHLASQLEDWVCETSFGWGQQRIARYTLPEQPGGQ
;
A
#
# COMPACT_ATOMS: atom_id res chain seq x y z
N MET A 1 1.53 -45.28 21.63
CA MET A 1 0.68 -44.09 21.39
C MET A 1 1.61 -42.98 20.96
N THR A 2 1.66 -42.69 19.67
CA THR A 2 2.53 -41.66 19.09
C THR A 2 1.70 -40.96 18.03
N GLU A 3 1.37 -39.69 18.25
CA GLU A 3 0.70 -38.88 17.23
C GLU A 3 1.70 -38.48 16.14
N PRO A 4 1.34 -38.53 14.85
CA PRO A 4 2.19 -38.00 13.79
C PRO A 4 2.10 -36.46 13.79
N GLY A 5 3.25 -35.81 14.00
CA GLY A 5 3.39 -34.36 13.87
C GLY A 5 3.02 -33.92 12.45
N SER A 6 1.99 -33.08 12.36
CA SER A 6 1.57 -32.45 11.11
C SER A 6 2.66 -31.48 10.65
N ALA A 7 3.37 -31.83 9.59
CA ALA A 7 4.31 -30.92 8.94
C ALA A 7 3.49 -29.85 8.21
N TYR A 8 3.56 -28.61 8.72
CA TYR A 8 3.01 -27.45 8.03
C TYR A 8 3.84 -27.22 6.77
N PHE A 9 3.23 -27.45 5.60
CA PHE A 9 3.80 -27.06 4.31
C PHE A 9 3.14 -25.76 3.88
N SER A 10 3.90 -24.66 3.93
CA SER A 10 3.49 -23.39 3.35
C SER A 10 3.98 -23.36 1.91
N SER A 11 3.09 -23.26 0.93
CA SER A 11 3.45 -23.09 -0.48
C SER A 11 3.28 -21.63 -0.88
N LEU A 12 4.39 -20.96 -1.22
CA LEU A 12 4.39 -19.67 -1.88
C LEU A 12 4.36 -19.93 -3.40
N SER A 13 3.35 -19.42 -4.09
CA SER A 13 3.28 -19.42 -5.55
C SER A 13 3.60 -18.02 -6.04
N ILE A 14 4.59 -17.88 -6.92
CA ILE A 14 4.98 -16.61 -7.54
C ILE A 14 4.64 -16.73 -9.02
N SER A 15 3.74 -15.87 -9.48
CA SER A 15 3.38 -15.72 -10.90
C SER A 15 3.99 -14.42 -11.42
N PHE A 16 4.50 -14.43 -12.66
CA PHE A 16 5.12 -13.27 -13.28
C PHE A 16 4.24 -12.73 -14.40
N ASP A 17 3.83 -11.47 -14.30
CA ASP A 17 3.26 -10.72 -15.43
C ASP A 17 4.20 -9.60 -15.87
N ALA A 18 4.08 -9.24 -17.15
CA ALA A 18 4.88 -8.24 -17.86
C ALA A 18 4.72 -6.83 -17.26
N PRO A 19 5.67 -5.89 -17.48
CA PRO A 19 5.63 -4.57 -16.85
C PRO A 19 4.42 -3.76 -17.35
N GLY A 20 3.39 -3.67 -16.52
CA GLY A 20 2.22 -2.82 -16.70
C GLY A 20 2.44 -1.43 -16.08
N GLU A 21 1.71 -0.45 -16.58
CA GLU A 21 1.75 0.95 -16.14
C GLU A 21 1.26 1.11 -14.68
N GLY A 22 2.12 0.86 -13.68
CA GLY A 22 2.03 1.38 -12.30
C GLY A 22 0.71 1.22 -11.52
N ARG A 23 -0.23 0.43 -12.03
CA ARG A 23 -1.57 0.22 -11.48
C ARG A 23 -1.89 -1.24 -11.69
N LEU A 24 -2.25 -1.91 -10.59
CA LEU A 24 -2.78 -3.27 -10.68
C LEU A 24 -3.97 -3.28 -11.64
N ASP A 25 -3.99 -4.18 -12.62
CA ASP A 25 -5.06 -4.23 -13.63
C ASP A 25 -6.34 -4.88 -13.08
N ALA A 26 -6.20 -5.81 -12.13
CA ALA A 26 -7.31 -6.46 -11.42
C ALA A 26 -7.19 -6.21 -9.91
N ALA A 27 -8.33 -6.23 -9.20
CA ALA A 27 -8.29 -6.40 -7.75
C ALA A 27 -7.84 -7.85 -7.48
N PRO A 28 -6.99 -8.10 -6.47
CA PRO A 28 -6.65 -9.46 -6.07
C PRO A 28 -7.91 -10.29 -5.75
N GLU A 29 -7.87 -11.61 -5.95
CA GLU A 29 -9.05 -12.49 -5.75
C GLU A 29 -9.62 -12.46 -4.33
N TRP A 30 -8.81 -12.05 -3.35
CA TRP A 30 -9.19 -11.90 -1.95
C TRP A 30 -9.88 -10.56 -1.63
N LEU A 31 -10.03 -9.66 -2.60
CA LEU A 31 -10.71 -8.38 -2.47
C LEU A 31 -11.94 -8.27 -3.36
N THR A 32 -13.02 -7.75 -2.79
CA THR A 32 -14.16 -7.30 -3.59
C THR A 32 -13.76 -6.04 -4.36
N ALA A 33 -14.06 -5.98 -5.66
CA ALA A 33 -13.78 -4.80 -6.48
C ALA A 33 -14.36 -3.49 -5.89
N ALA A 34 -15.48 -3.58 -5.16
CA ALA A 34 -16.14 -2.46 -4.48
C ALA A 34 -15.29 -1.83 -3.37
N ASP A 35 -14.40 -2.61 -2.74
CA ASP A 35 -13.61 -2.19 -1.59
C ASP A 35 -12.22 -1.67 -1.99
N THR A 36 -12.10 -1.10 -3.18
CA THR A 36 -10.84 -0.59 -3.74
C THR A 36 -10.98 0.87 -4.18
N ASP A 37 -9.86 1.57 -4.28
CA ASP A 37 -9.76 2.94 -4.82
C ASP A 37 -10.28 3.10 -6.26
N ARG A 38 -10.55 2.00 -6.94
CA ARG A 38 -11.16 2.02 -8.29
C ARG A 38 -12.66 2.22 -8.24
N SER A 39 -13.30 1.78 -7.16
CA SER A 39 -14.76 1.74 -7.04
C SER A 39 -15.28 2.62 -5.91
N ASP A 40 -14.47 2.85 -4.86
CA ASP A 40 -14.81 3.70 -3.72
C ASP A 40 -14.14 5.07 -3.87
N VAL A 41 -14.96 6.12 -3.97
CA VAL A 41 -14.52 7.52 -4.14
C VAL A 41 -13.71 8.02 -2.93
N GLY A 42 -14.01 7.53 -1.73
CA GLY A 42 -13.26 7.86 -0.52
C GLY A 42 -11.85 7.26 -0.55
N LEU A 43 -11.72 5.99 -0.95
CA LEU A 43 -10.42 5.34 -1.13
C LEU A 43 -9.62 5.96 -2.29
N ALA A 44 -10.29 6.33 -3.39
CA ALA A 44 -9.67 7.08 -4.49
C ALA A 44 -9.11 8.43 -4.01
N SER A 45 -9.87 9.15 -3.18
CA SER A 45 -9.44 10.41 -2.58
C SER A 45 -8.23 10.24 -1.66
N ILE A 46 -8.23 9.20 -0.82
CA ILE A 46 -7.07 8.84 0.01
C ILE A 46 -5.85 8.55 -0.86
N ARG A 47 -6.01 7.75 -1.92
CA ARG A 47 -4.93 7.43 -2.85
C ARG A 47 -4.30 8.68 -3.43
N THR A 48 -5.09 9.52 -4.09
CA THR A 48 -4.59 10.72 -4.78
C THR A 48 -4.01 11.76 -3.83
N ARG A 49 -4.58 11.92 -2.62
CA ARG A 49 -4.17 13.00 -1.71
C ARG A 49 -3.04 12.62 -0.77
N ILE A 50 -2.89 11.34 -0.46
CA ILE A 50 -1.99 10.86 0.61
C ILE A 50 -0.98 9.87 0.03
N VAL A 51 -1.48 8.82 -0.62
CA VAL A 51 -0.63 7.69 -1.03
C VAL A 51 0.26 8.07 -2.21
N ASP A 52 -0.31 8.61 -3.29
CA ASP A 52 0.46 8.94 -4.50
C ASP A 52 1.61 9.94 -4.22
N PRO A 53 1.43 11.03 -3.44
CA PRO A 53 2.53 11.93 -3.08
C PRO A 53 3.65 11.26 -2.28
N VAL A 54 3.31 10.38 -1.34
CA VAL A 54 4.32 9.69 -0.52
C VAL A 54 5.07 8.67 -1.36
N VAL A 55 4.35 7.81 -2.09
CA VAL A 55 4.92 6.75 -2.92
C VAL A 55 5.83 7.32 -4.00
N SER A 56 5.36 8.34 -4.73
CA SER A 56 6.15 8.98 -5.80
C SER A 56 7.39 9.73 -5.28
N SER A 57 7.46 10.04 -3.98
CA SER A 57 8.65 10.64 -3.36
C SER A 57 9.77 9.63 -3.04
N LEU A 58 9.45 8.34 -2.96
CA LEU A 58 10.38 7.27 -2.57
C LEU A 58 10.68 6.29 -3.71
N LEU A 59 9.70 6.03 -4.56
CA LEU A 59 9.76 5.06 -5.65
C LEU A 59 9.67 5.78 -7.00
N SER A 60 10.58 5.42 -7.90
CA SER A 60 10.47 5.80 -9.31
C SER A 60 9.34 5.00 -10.00
N PRO A 61 8.79 5.52 -11.11
CA PRO A 61 7.77 4.79 -11.89
C PRO A 61 8.23 3.41 -12.39
N GLN A 62 9.55 3.18 -12.50
CA GLN A 62 10.09 1.88 -12.91
C GLN A 62 10.19 0.87 -11.75
N GLU A 63 10.24 1.36 -10.51
CA GLU A 63 10.30 0.53 -9.30
C GLU A 63 8.90 0.12 -8.82
N LEU A 64 7.88 0.93 -9.12
CA LEU A 64 6.47 0.68 -8.79
C LEU A 64 5.74 0.00 -9.94
N GLN A 65 5.33 -1.25 -9.75
CA GLN A 65 4.54 -2.02 -10.73
C GLN A 65 3.05 -1.95 -10.44
N GLY A 66 2.68 -1.96 -9.16
CA GLY A 66 1.29 -2.00 -8.72
C GLY A 66 1.08 -1.13 -7.50
N LEU A 67 -0.05 -0.42 -7.48
CA LEU A 67 -0.51 0.32 -6.32
C LEU A 67 -2.03 0.21 -6.21
N LEU A 68 -2.48 -0.21 -5.03
CA LEU A 68 -3.89 -0.38 -4.69
C LEU A 68 -4.13 0.16 -3.28
N VAL A 69 -5.18 0.95 -3.12
CA VAL A 69 -5.69 1.31 -1.79
C VAL A 69 -7.02 0.60 -1.63
N TYR A 70 -7.17 -0.17 -0.57
CA TYR A 70 -8.35 -1.01 -0.38
C TYR A 70 -8.83 -0.96 1.06
N ARG A 71 -10.07 -1.42 1.25
CA ARG A 71 -10.68 -1.59 2.56
C ARG A 71 -10.84 -3.08 2.86
N ASP A 72 -10.40 -3.49 4.03
CA ASP A 72 -10.72 -4.80 4.61
C ASP A 72 -11.53 -4.57 5.89
N GLY A 73 -12.83 -4.86 5.83
CA GLY A 73 -13.77 -4.52 6.89
C GLY A 73 -13.82 -3.01 7.17
N ARG A 74 -13.21 -2.59 8.29
CA ARG A 74 -13.13 -1.18 8.73
C ARG A 74 -11.75 -0.56 8.54
N GLU A 75 -10.81 -1.34 8.03
CA GLU A 75 -9.40 -0.97 7.90
C GLU A 75 -9.09 -0.56 6.48
N VAL A 76 -8.29 0.47 6.32
CA VAL A 76 -7.77 0.95 5.04
C VAL A 76 -6.32 0.54 4.94
N TRP A 77 -5.98 -0.10 3.84
CA TRP A 77 -4.67 -0.66 3.54
C TRP A 77 -4.15 -0.12 2.22
N VAL A 78 -2.82 -0.05 2.10
CA VAL A 78 -2.11 0.23 0.85
C VAL A 78 -1.34 -1.01 0.47
N HIS A 79 -1.57 -1.54 -0.72
CA HIS A 79 -0.76 -2.60 -1.30
C HIS A 79 0.11 -2.03 -2.41
N LEU A 80 1.41 -2.29 -2.32
CA LEU A 80 2.40 -1.92 -3.32
C LEU A 80 3.04 -3.17 -3.89
N GLU A 81 3.21 -3.19 -5.19
CA GLU A 81 3.98 -4.20 -5.90
C GLU A 81 5.17 -3.53 -6.58
N SER A 82 6.33 -4.12 -6.36
CA SER A 82 7.55 -3.87 -7.11
C SER A 82 7.88 -5.11 -7.94
N ARG A 83 8.97 -5.04 -8.71
CA ARG A 83 9.41 -6.14 -9.57
C ARG A 83 9.63 -7.46 -8.84
N ASP A 84 10.23 -7.40 -7.66
CA ASP A 84 10.72 -8.59 -6.96
C ASP A 84 10.04 -8.80 -5.61
N ASP A 85 9.19 -7.86 -5.17
CA ASP A 85 8.58 -7.86 -3.83
C ASP A 85 7.27 -7.08 -3.78
N SER A 86 6.42 -7.38 -2.80
CA SER A 86 5.16 -6.68 -2.53
C SER A 86 4.97 -6.45 -1.04
N VAL A 87 4.34 -5.34 -0.67
CA VAL A 87 4.04 -5.03 0.73
C VAL A 87 2.62 -4.50 0.89
N SER A 88 1.97 -4.91 1.97
CA SER A 88 0.68 -4.36 2.41
C SER A 88 0.90 -3.58 3.71
N ILE A 89 0.60 -2.29 3.67
CA ILE A 89 0.78 -1.36 4.80
C ILE A 89 -0.60 -0.94 5.29
N PHE A 90 -0.85 -1.16 6.58
CA PHE A 90 -2.03 -0.64 7.26
C PHE A 90 -1.95 0.89 7.30
N LEU A 91 -3.01 1.58 6.87
CA LEU A 91 -3.02 3.04 6.80
C LEU A 91 -3.90 3.67 7.89
N HIS A 92 -5.07 3.09 8.12
CA HIS A 92 -6.05 3.63 9.06
C HIS A 92 -7.15 2.61 9.39
N SER A 93 -7.84 2.76 10.53
CA SER A 93 -9.09 2.05 10.84
C SER A 93 -10.16 3.02 11.32
N ALA A 94 -11.39 2.86 10.85
CA ALA A 94 -12.52 3.70 11.25
C ALA A 94 -12.80 3.68 12.77
N ASP A 95 -12.34 2.64 13.46
CA ASP A 95 -12.48 2.49 14.92
C ASP A 95 -11.42 3.29 15.71
N LEU A 96 -10.37 3.79 15.05
CA LEU A 96 -9.22 4.44 15.69
C LEU A 96 -9.32 5.97 15.81
N GLN A 97 -10.43 6.60 15.38
CA GLN A 97 -10.99 7.93 15.76
C GLN A 97 -11.65 8.61 14.54
N PRO A 98 -12.89 9.13 14.65
CA PRO A 98 -13.65 9.65 13.50
C PRO A 98 -13.30 11.08 13.06
N GLU A 99 -12.48 11.81 13.81
CA GLU A 99 -12.31 13.27 13.64
C GLU A 99 -10.90 13.67 13.16
N TYR A 100 -9.94 12.75 13.28
CA TYR A 100 -8.54 12.98 12.92
C TYR A 100 -7.88 11.67 12.46
N ALA A 101 -8.01 11.37 11.18
CA ALA A 101 -6.84 10.92 10.44
C ALA A 101 -6.40 12.14 9.63
N GLU A 102 -5.74 13.10 10.30
CA GLU A 102 -5.11 14.22 9.60
C GLU A 102 -4.32 13.61 8.44
N ALA A 103 -4.58 14.04 7.21
CA ALA A 103 -3.94 13.48 6.03
C ALA A 103 -2.40 13.44 6.19
N ALA A 104 -1.84 14.40 6.94
CA ALA A 104 -0.45 14.45 7.37
C ALA A 104 -0.02 13.26 8.24
N ALA A 105 -0.82 12.84 9.23
CA ALA A 105 -0.52 11.69 10.08
C ALA A 105 -0.57 10.37 9.28
N MET A 106 -1.56 10.21 8.41
CA MET A 106 -1.63 9.04 7.50
C MET A 106 -0.43 9.01 6.56
N ALA A 107 -0.08 10.16 5.96
CA ALA A 107 1.07 10.27 5.08
C ALA A 107 2.38 9.97 5.80
N GLN A 108 2.55 10.48 7.03
CA GLN A 108 3.75 10.26 7.83
C GLN A 108 3.88 8.79 8.25
N HIS A 109 2.78 8.14 8.60
CA HIS A 109 2.78 6.72 8.91
C HIS A 109 3.20 5.90 7.68
N LEU A 110 2.57 6.14 6.53
CA LEU A 110 2.93 5.47 5.28
C LEU A 110 4.39 5.71 4.90
N ALA A 111 4.86 6.95 5.00
CA ALA A 111 6.24 7.33 4.70
C ALA A 111 7.22 6.53 5.55
N SER A 112 7.02 6.49 6.88
CA SER A 112 7.89 5.75 7.78
C SER A 112 7.94 4.25 7.43
N GLN A 113 6.81 3.63 7.13
CA GLN A 113 6.77 2.21 6.77
C GLN A 113 7.44 1.93 5.42
N LEU A 114 7.29 2.83 4.44
CA LEU A 114 7.94 2.69 3.14
C LEU A 114 9.45 2.97 3.20
N GLU A 115 9.91 3.90 4.02
CA GLU A 115 11.35 4.14 4.24
C GLU A 115 12.05 2.89 4.77
N ASP A 116 11.42 2.19 5.71
CA ASP A 116 11.91 0.91 6.24
C ASP A 116 11.85 -0.18 5.16
N TRP A 117 10.71 -0.38 4.50
CA TRP A 117 10.57 -1.44 3.50
C TRP A 117 11.51 -1.26 2.30
N VAL A 118 11.66 -0.03 1.77
CA VAL A 118 12.50 0.21 0.58
C VAL A 118 13.93 -0.22 0.79
N CYS A 119 14.49 -0.07 2.01
CA CYS A 119 15.86 -0.49 2.28
C CYS A 119 16.06 -2.02 2.29
N GLU A 120 14.97 -2.78 2.35
CA GLU A 120 14.94 -4.24 2.29
C GLU A 120 14.72 -4.77 0.87
N THR A 121 14.34 -3.90 -0.09
CA THR A 121 14.09 -4.29 -1.48
C THR A 121 15.38 -4.48 -2.28
N SER A 122 15.31 -5.27 -3.36
CA SER A 122 16.43 -5.53 -4.27
C SER A 122 16.98 -4.27 -4.96
N PHE A 123 16.13 -3.27 -5.22
CA PHE A 123 16.48 -2.02 -5.90
C PHE A 123 16.86 -0.87 -4.93
N GLY A 124 16.46 -0.97 -3.66
CA GLY A 124 16.76 0.00 -2.61
C GLY A 124 17.80 -0.48 -1.58
N TRP A 125 18.30 -1.71 -1.70
CA TRP A 125 19.16 -2.34 -0.70
C TRP A 125 20.34 -1.46 -0.28
N GLY A 126 20.41 -1.16 1.03
CA GLY A 126 21.49 -0.35 1.62
C GLY A 126 21.44 1.15 1.28
N GLN A 127 20.37 1.64 0.64
CA GLN A 127 20.15 3.06 0.39
C GLN A 127 19.10 3.60 1.36
N GLN A 128 19.48 4.57 2.18
CA GLN A 128 18.50 5.32 2.97
C GLN A 128 17.78 6.32 2.06
N ARG A 129 16.50 6.08 1.78
CA ARG A 129 15.61 7.03 1.12
C ARG A 129 14.74 7.70 2.18
N ILE A 130 14.54 9.01 2.06
CA ILE A 130 13.72 9.80 2.99
C ILE A 130 12.61 10.43 2.18
N ALA A 131 11.38 10.21 2.60
CA ALA A 131 10.19 10.69 1.93
C ALA A 131 10.17 12.23 1.96
N ARG A 132 9.93 12.83 0.79
CA ARG A 132 9.83 14.29 0.63
C ARG A 132 8.62 14.58 -0.23
N TYR A 133 7.50 14.86 0.43
CA TYR A 133 6.21 15.03 -0.22
C TYR A 133 5.50 16.27 0.31
N THR A 134 4.59 16.81 -0.50
CA THR A 134 3.64 17.85 -0.12
C THR A 134 2.25 17.29 -0.35
N LEU A 135 1.38 17.41 0.65
CA LEU A 135 -0.01 16.97 0.50
C LEU A 135 -0.83 18.06 -0.19
N PRO A 136 -1.74 17.72 -1.12
CA PRO A 136 -2.68 18.67 -1.68
C PRO A 136 -3.54 19.30 -0.57
N GLU A 137 -3.72 20.62 -0.63
CA GLU A 137 -4.59 21.35 0.30
C GLU A 137 -6.00 20.73 0.29
N GLN A 138 -6.66 20.69 1.45
CA GLN A 138 -8.08 20.35 1.48
C GLN A 138 -8.83 21.43 0.70
N PRO A 139 -9.70 21.11 -0.28
CA PRO A 139 -10.63 22.12 -0.75
C PRO A 139 -11.41 22.60 0.47
N GLY A 140 -11.25 23.89 0.81
CA GLY A 140 -11.79 24.47 2.03
C GLY A 140 -13.29 24.20 2.12
N GLY A 141 -13.71 23.47 3.16
CA GLY A 141 -15.09 23.44 3.57
C GLY A 141 -15.45 24.83 4.11
N GLN A 142 -16.29 25.55 3.37
CA GLN A 142 -17.18 26.55 3.97
C GLN A 142 -18.38 25.85 4.59
#